data_AF-A0A536ALS4-F1
#
_entry.id   AF-A0A536ALS4-F1
#
_cell.length_a   1.000
_cell.length_b   1.000
_cell.length_c   1.000
_cell.angle_alpha   90.00
_cell.angle_beta   90.00
_cell.angle_gamma   90.00
#
_symmetry.space_group_name_H-M   'P 1'
#
loop_
_entity.id
_entity.type
_entity.pdbx_description
1 polymer ?
#
loop_
_entity_poly.entity_id
_entity_poly.type
_entity_poly.pdbx_seq_one_letter_code
_entity_poly.pdbx_strand_id
1 'polypeptide(L)' 'MTLGLLASATERAVAMRTGLPLQPRERFWQALWVRAPETAAELAEVENSLYMASGREPDVLNAARKLHSIAHPIAGKT' A
#
# COMPACT_ATOMS: atom_id res chain seq x y z
N MET A 1 -13.53 6.92 9.59
CA MET A 1 -12.86 5.95 8.69
C MET A 1 -11.39 6.31 8.70
N THR A 2 -10.55 5.53 9.38
CA THR A 2 -9.14 5.87 9.66
C THR A 2 -8.23 5.38 8.53
N LEU A 3 -7.09 6.04 8.34
CA LEU A 3 -6.07 5.65 7.34
C LEU A 3 -5.62 4.19 7.46
N GLY A 4 -5.68 3.60 8.66
CA GLY A 4 -5.41 2.17 8.86
C GLY A 4 -6.37 1.25 8.10
N LEU A 5 -7.65 1.63 7.97
CA LEU A 5 -8.62 0.87 7.17
C LEU A 5 -8.25 0.91 5.68
N LEU A 6 -7.78 2.07 5.19
CA LEU A 6 -7.36 2.23 3.80
C LEU A 6 -6.08 1.45 3.51
N ALA A 7 -5.09 1.50 4.41
CA ALA A 7 -3.87 0.71 4.30
C ALA A 7 -4.18 -0.80 4.23
N SER A 8 -5.03 -1.32 5.13
CA SER A 8 -5.45 -2.73 5.08
C SER A 8 -6.30 -3.07 3.85
N ALA A 9 -7.00 -2.12 3.24
CA ALA A 9 -7.67 -2.34 1.96
C ALA A 9 -6.66 -2.44 0.80
N THR A 10 -5.65 -1.58 0.79
CA THR A 10 -4.55 -1.62 -0.18
C THR A 10 -3.73 -2.90 -0.08
N GLU A 11 -3.36 -3.34 1.13
CA GLU A 11 -2.64 -4.61 1.33
C GLU A 11 -3.41 -5.80 0.74
N ARG A 12 -4.74 -5.84 0.91
CA ARG A 12 -5.59 -6.88 0.32
C ARG A 12 -5.63 -6.82 -1.20
N ALA A 13 -5.75 -5.62 -1.78
CA ALA A 13 -5.73 -5.43 -3.22
C ALA A 13 -4.38 -5.87 -3.83
N VAL A 14 -3.28 -5.51 -3.19
CA VAL A 14 -1.92 -5.92 -3.57
C VAL A 14 -1.78 -7.44 -3.45
N ALA A 15 -2.26 -8.06 -2.38
CA ALA A 15 -2.21 -9.50 -2.20
C ALA A 15 -2.96 -10.25 -3.33
N MET A 16 -4.19 -9.83 -3.65
CA MET A 16 -4.98 -10.42 -4.73
C MET A 16 -4.27 -10.30 -6.09
N ARG A 17 -3.70 -9.13 -6.39
CA ARG A 17 -2.99 -8.88 -7.67
C ARG A 17 -1.70 -9.67 -7.80
N THR A 18 -0.93 -9.76 -6.72
CA THR A 18 0.36 -10.48 -6.70
C THR A 18 0.19 -12.00 -6.58
N GLY A 19 -1.04 -12.47 -6.32
CA GLY A 19 -1.33 -13.88 -6.04
C GLY A 19 -0.83 -14.32 -4.67
N LEU A 20 -0.60 -13.38 -3.76
CA LEU A 20 -0.23 -13.67 -2.38
C LEU A 20 -1.47 -14.04 -1.56
N PRO A 21 -1.40 -15.07 -0.70
CA PRO A 21 -2.47 -15.36 0.21
C PRO A 21 -2.66 -14.23 1.23
N LEU A 22 -3.90 -14.02 1.67
CA LEU A 22 -4.23 -13.18 2.81
C LEU A 22 -3.57 -13.76 4.07
N GLN A 23 -2.44 -13.18 4.45
CA GLN A 23 -1.62 -13.62 5.57
C GLN A 23 -1.53 -12.52 6.64
N PRO A 24 -1.11 -12.86 7.88
CA PRO A 24 -0.72 -11.86 8.86
C PRO A 24 0.27 -10.87 8.27
N ARG A 25 0.14 -9.59 8.66
CA ARG A 25 0.84 -8.44 8.07
C ARG A 25 2.35 -8.69 7.87
N GLU A 26 3.05 -9.20 8.87
CA GLU A 26 4.49 -9.49 8.76
C GLU A 26 4.83 -10.48 7.65
N ARG A 27 4.05 -11.56 7.50
CA ARG A 27 4.24 -12.55 6.44
C ARG A 27 3.86 -12.01 5.07
N PHE A 28 2.82 -11.17 5.01
CA PHE A 28 2.47 -10.46 3.78
C PHE A 28 3.64 -9.61 3.29
N TRP A 29 4.23 -8.79 4.16
CA TRP A 29 5.36 -7.94 3.81
C TRP A 29 6.59 -8.73 3.35
N GLN A 30 6.93 -9.82 4.05
CA GLN A 30 8.01 -10.70 3.62
C GLN A 30 7.76 -11.28 2.22
N ALA A 31 6.55 -11.77 1.96
CA ALA A 31 6.21 -12.36 0.67
C ALA A 31 6.13 -11.29 -0.45
N LEU A 32 5.70 -10.07 -0.12
CA LEU A 32 5.64 -8.95 -1.05
C LEU A 32 7.04 -8.50 -1.47
N TRP A 33 7.98 -8.38 -0.52
CA TRP A 33 9.37 -8.04 -0.82
C TRP A 33 10.05 -9.05 -1.75
N VAL A 34 9.70 -10.33 -1.64
CA VAL A 34 10.25 -11.38 -2.51
C VAL A 34 9.62 -11.35 -3.91
N ARG A 35 8.32 -11.07 -4.01
CA ARG A 35 7.55 -11.26 -5.24
C ARG A 35 7.34 -10.00 -6.06
N ALA A 36 7.30 -8.83 -5.43
CA ALA A 36 7.11 -7.53 -6.05
C ALA A 36 7.88 -6.44 -5.27
N PRO A 37 9.23 -6.45 -5.31
CA PRO A 37 10.06 -5.55 -4.52
C PRO A 37 9.81 -4.07 -4.82
N GLU A 38 9.51 -3.67 -6.07
CA GLU A 38 9.20 -2.27 -6.37
C GLU A 38 7.88 -1.83 -5.71
N THR A 39 6.85 -2.69 -5.76
CA THR A 39 5.57 -2.42 -5.08
C THR A 39 5.72 -2.40 -3.56
N ALA A 40 6.59 -3.25 -3.01
CA ALA A 40 6.91 -3.23 -1.58
C ALA A 40 7.57 -1.91 -1.17
N ALA A 41 8.55 -1.43 -1.95
CA ALA A 41 9.23 -0.17 -1.70
C ALA A 41 8.25 1.02 -1.74
N GLU A 42 7.43 1.13 -2.78
CA GLU A 42 6.43 2.20 -2.90
C GLU A 42 5.42 2.18 -1.73
N LEU A 43 4.94 0.99 -1.34
CA LEU A 43 4.01 0.86 -0.22
C LEU A 43 4.68 1.28 1.11
N ALA A 44 5.94 0.91 1.32
CA ALA A 44 6.68 1.28 2.53
C ALA A 44 6.93 2.79 2.63
N GLU A 45 7.23 3.47 1.51
CA GLU A 45 7.36 4.93 1.48
C GLU A 45 6.05 5.64 1.84
N VAL A 46 4.92 5.12 1.36
CA VAL A 46 3.60 5.68 1.67
C VAL A 46 3.26 5.47 3.14
N GLU A 47 3.54 4.28 3.71
CA GLU A 47 3.32 4.03 5.13
C GLU A 47 4.20 4.89 6.03
N ASN A 48 5.49 5.07 5.68
CA ASN A 48 6.38 5.95 6.41
C ASN A 48 5.90 7.42 6.33
N SER A 49 5.47 7.86 5.14
CA SER A 49 4.91 9.21 4.96
C SER A 49 3.66 9.43 5.81
N LEU A 50 2.80 8.40 5.94
CA LEU A 50 1.60 8.43 6.78
C LEU A 50 1.93 8.50 8.26
N TYR A 51 2.94 7.76 8.71
CA TYR A 51 3.39 7.79 10.10
C TYR A 51 3.99 9.15 10.47
N MET A 52 4.72 9.77 9.53
CA MET A 52 5.36 11.08 9.73
C MET A 52 4.42 12.28 9.49
N ALA A 53 3.32 12.07 8.74
CA ALA A 53 2.34 13.12 8.48
C ALA A 53 1.68 13.56 9.79
N SER A 54 1.78 14.85 10.12
CA SER A 54 1.26 15.43 11.36
C SER A 54 -0.28 15.59 11.37
N GLY A 55 -1.02 14.69 10.71
CA GLY A 55 -2.49 14.71 10.66
C GLY A 55 -3.08 15.83 9.80
N ARG A 56 -2.29 16.52 8.97
CA ARG A 56 -2.81 17.55 8.06
C ARG A 56 -3.60 16.89 6.92
N GLU A 57 -4.79 17.39 6.65
CA GLU A 57 -5.67 16.93 5.55
C GLU A 57 -4.98 16.75 4.18
N PRO A 58 -4.11 17.67 3.69
CA PRO A 58 -3.44 17.47 2.40
C PRO A 58 -2.51 16.25 2.38
N ASP A 59 -1.83 15.94 3.48
CA ASP A 59 -0.92 14.80 3.58
C ASP A 59 -1.69 13.49 3.58
N VAL A 60 -2.81 13.46 4.31
CA VAL A 60 -3.76 12.34 4.36
C VAL A 60 -4.35 12.07 2.97
N LEU A 61 -4.78 13.11 2.26
CA LEU A 61 -5.34 12.98 0.91
C LEU A 61 -4.30 12.49 -0.10
N ASN A 62 -3.07 13.01 -0.02
CA ASN A 62 -1.98 12.57 -0.90
C ASN A 62 -1.64 11.09 -0.67
N ALA A 63 -1.54 10.66 0.59
CA ALA A 63 -1.31 9.27 0.91
C ALA A 63 -2.45 8.35 0.45
N ALA A 64 -3.71 8.78 0.60
CA ALA A 64 -4.85 8.02 0.11
C ALA A 64 -4.82 7.83 -1.42
N ARG A 65 -4.42 8.87 -2.17
CA ARG A 65 -4.24 8.79 -3.64
C ARG A 65 -3.12 7.81 -4.01
N LYS A 66 -2.00 7.84 -3.31
CA LYS A 66 -0.88 6.90 -3.55
C LYS A 66 -1.28 5.46 -3.25
N LEU A 67 -1.92 5.21 -2.10
CA LEU A 67 -2.46 3.89 -1.73
C LEU A 67 -3.45 3.35 -2.77
N HIS A 68 -4.32 4.22 -3.30
CA HIS A 68 -5.25 3.86 -4.36
C HIS A 68 -4.54 3.52 -5.67
N SER A 69 -3.52 4.29 -6.06
CA SER A 69 -2.72 4.01 -7.26
C SER A 69 -1.95 2.69 -7.17
N ILE A 70 -1.43 2.35 -5.99
CA ILE A 70 -0.74 1.08 -5.74
C ILE A 70 -1.73 -0.10 -5.82
N ALA A 71 -2.92 0.07 -5.25
CA ALA A 71 -3.99 -0.94 -5.30
C ALA A 71 -4.58 -1.14 -6.70
N HIS A 72 -4.70 -0.05 -7.47
CA HIS A 72 -5.35 -0.01 -8.77
C HIS A 72 -4.44 0.67 -9.81
N PRO A 73 -3.34 0.01 -10.20
CA PRO A 73 -2.48 0.53 -11.24
C PRO A 73 -3.29 0.59 -12.55
N ILE A 74 -3.30 1.76 -13.16
CA ILE A 74 -3.90 1.93 -14.49
C ILE A 74 -3.09 1.03 -15.43
N ALA A 75 -3.75 0.07 -16.07
CA ALA A 75 -3.14 -0.79 -17.08
C ALA A 75 -2.73 0.08 -18.28
N GLY A 76 -1.54 0.67 -18.21
CA GLY A 76 -1.14 1.70 -19.16
C GLY A 76 0.17 2.43 -18.82
N LYS A 77 1.08 1.81 -18.07
CA LYS A 77 2.49 2.22 -18.07
C LYS A 77 3.34 0.99 -18.34
N THR A 78 3.45 0.70 -19.64
CA THR A 78 4.51 -0.12 -20.26
C THR A 78 5.89 0.38 -19.86
#